data_AF-A0A936IRC6-F1
#
_entry.id   AF-A0A936IRC6-F1
#
_cell.length_a   1.000
_cell.length_b   1.000
_cell.length_c   1.000
_cell.angle_alpha   90.00
_cell.angle_beta   90.00
_cell.angle_gamma   90.00
#
_symmetry.space_group_name_H-M   'P 1'
#
loop_
_entity.id
_entity.type
_entity.pdbx_description
1 polymer ?
#
loop_
_entity_poly.entity_id
_entity_poly.type
_entity_poly.pdbx_seq_one_letter_code
_entity_poly.pdbx_strand_id
1 'polypeptide(L)'
;MATEKQIAANRLNALKSTGPRTAVGKANSSRNHTLTGLFARDLVLQAIEDPAEFNELLAGLLADFPPSNTHQHILVTRYARQLWLAQRIARIEFSATQAQLDEAMHSFWGNQPLPDDPAEQHEIGGRTLAETWNADNTQGRNLARVQVHSALLERQISRTLRELRLEFPKNVNSNIEADLAA
;
A
#
# COMPACT_ATOMS: atom_id res chain seq x y z
N MET A 1 -28.45 0.08 -16.31
CA MET A 1 -28.20 -0.91 -17.39
C MET A 1 -27.05 -0.42 -18.24
N ALA A 2 -26.16 -1.30 -18.69
CA ALA A 2 -25.03 -0.91 -19.54
C ALA A 2 -25.50 -0.52 -20.95
N THR A 3 -24.92 0.53 -21.52
CA THR A 3 -25.28 1.01 -22.86
C THR A 3 -24.71 0.10 -23.95
N GLU A 4 -25.28 0.13 -25.16
CA GLU A 4 -24.79 -0.67 -26.29
C GLU A 4 -23.31 -0.42 -26.59
N LYS A 5 -22.85 0.85 -26.46
CA LYS A 5 -21.43 1.21 -26.55
C LYS A 5 -20.58 0.51 -25.49
N GLN A 6 -21.05 0.44 -24.24
CA GLN A 6 -20.34 -0.27 -23.17
C GLN A 6 -20.28 -1.78 -23.43
N ILE A 7 -21.35 -2.37 -23.97
CA ILE A 7 -21.40 -3.80 -24.32
C ILE A 7 -20.42 -4.13 -25.45
N ALA A 8 -20.39 -3.32 -26.51
CA ALA A 8 -19.46 -3.50 -27.63
C ALA A 8 -17.99 -3.36 -27.18
N ALA A 9 -17.69 -2.36 -26.35
CA ALA A 9 -16.36 -2.17 -25.77
C ALA A 9 -15.94 -3.34 -24.87
N ASN A 10 -16.84 -3.84 -24.02
CA ASN A 10 -16.57 -5.00 -23.18
C ASN A 10 -16.28 -6.28 -24.00
N ARG A 11 -17.00 -6.50 -25.11
CA ARG A 11 -16.72 -7.63 -26.01
C ARG A 11 -15.34 -7.52 -26.67
N LEU A 12 -14.96 -6.34 -27.14
CA LEU A 12 -13.63 -6.12 -27.72
C LEU A 12 -12.50 -6.27 -26.69
N ASN A 13 -12.71 -5.79 -25.46
CA ASN A 13 -11.73 -5.93 -24.37
C ASN A 13 -11.60 -7.39 -23.89
N ALA A 14 -12.69 -8.16 -23.89
CA ALA A 14 -12.67 -9.59 -23.56
C ALA A 14 -11.82 -10.41 -24.56
N LEU A 15 -11.79 -10.03 -25.84
CA LEU A 15 -10.94 -10.66 -26.84
C LEU A 15 -9.45 -10.36 -26.62
N LYS A 16 -9.11 -9.24 -25.98
CA LYS A 16 -7.73 -8.83 -25.64
C LYS A 16 -7.26 -9.37 -24.28
N SER A 17 -8.18 -9.68 -23.37
CA SER A 17 -7.88 -10.20 -22.03
C SER A 17 -8.40 -11.62 -21.89
N THR A 18 -7.69 -12.59 -22.47
CA THR A 18 -8.12 -14.00 -22.48
C THR A 18 -7.77 -14.76 -21.19
N GLY A 19 -7.19 -14.07 -20.21
CA GLY A 19 -6.70 -14.66 -18.98
C GLY A 19 -5.72 -15.83 -19.21
N PRO A 20 -5.22 -16.46 -18.15
CA PRO A 20 -4.42 -17.66 -18.29
C PRO A 20 -5.29 -18.85 -18.71
N ARG A 21 -5.03 -19.41 -19.89
CA ARG A 21 -5.80 -20.55 -20.44
C ARG A 21 -5.20 -21.91 -20.10
N THR A 22 -3.92 -21.95 -19.72
CA THR A 22 -3.20 -23.19 -19.38
C THR A 22 -3.28 -23.47 -17.89
N ALA A 23 -3.17 -24.75 -17.48
CA ALA A 23 -3.12 -25.13 -16.07
C ALA A 23 -1.95 -24.44 -15.33
N VAL A 24 -0.78 -24.35 -15.99
CA VAL A 24 0.41 -23.62 -15.50
C VAL A 24 0.13 -22.11 -15.37
N GLY A 25 -0.48 -21.51 -16.39
CA GLY A 25 -0.84 -20.08 -16.36
C GLY A 25 -1.87 -19.76 -15.28
N LYS A 26 -2.85 -20.66 -15.05
CA LYS A 26 -3.84 -20.52 -13.98
C LYS A 26 -3.19 -20.66 -12.60
N ALA A 27 -2.29 -21.63 -12.42
CA ALA A 27 -1.53 -21.81 -11.19
C ALA A 27 -0.67 -20.58 -10.87
N ASN A 28 0.03 -20.03 -11.88
CA ASN A 28 0.83 -18.82 -11.73
C ASN A 28 -0.05 -17.60 -11.40
N SER A 29 -1.17 -17.41 -12.10
CA SER A 29 -2.11 -16.33 -11.81
C SER A 29 -2.78 -16.45 -10.43
N SER A 30 -3.10 -17.67 -9.97
CA SER A 30 -3.65 -17.91 -8.63
C SER A 30 -2.66 -17.63 -7.50
N ARG A 31 -1.35 -17.75 -7.78
CA ARG A 31 -0.28 -17.47 -6.82
C ARG A 31 -0.02 -15.97 -6.65
N ASN A 32 -0.29 -15.16 -7.67
CA ASN A 32 -0.17 -13.69 -7.59
C ASN A 32 -1.06 -13.07 -6.50
N HIS A 33 -2.19 -13.70 -6.17
CA HIS A 33 -3.08 -13.24 -5.10
C HIS A 33 -2.66 -13.75 -3.71
N THR A 34 -1.84 -14.80 -3.65
CA THR A 34 -1.62 -15.57 -2.41
C THR A 34 -0.28 -15.24 -1.74
N LEU A 35 0.72 -14.73 -2.48
CA LEU A 35 2.10 -14.74 -2.01
C LEU A 35 2.69 -13.41 -1.52
N THR A 36 2.31 -12.25 -2.06
CA THR A 36 3.09 -11.01 -1.78
C THR A 36 2.29 -9.70 -1.76
N GLY A 37 0.95 -9.75 -1.79
CA GLY A 37 0.11 -8.55 -1.98
C GLY A 37 -0.71 -8.13 -0.76
N LEU A 38 -1.45 -7.03 -0.93
CA LEU A 38 -2.47 -6.53 0.01
C LEU A 38 -3.52 -7.60 0.43
N PHE A 39 -3.70 -8.63 -0.40
CA PHE A 39 -4.63 -9.73 -0.17
C PHE A 39 -3.94 -11.05 0.26
N ALA A 40 -2.71 -10.97 0.77
CA ALA A 40 -2.06 -12.11 1.38
C ALA A 40 -2.98 -12.77 2.42
N ARG A 41 -2.97 -14.11 2.46
CA ARG A 41 -3.76 -14.88 3.43
C ARG A 41 -3.33 -14.56 4.85
N ASP A 42 -2.03 -14.37 5.05
CA ASP A 42 -1.43 -14.10 6.35
C ASP A 42 -1.36 -12.60 6.64
N LEU A 43 -1.73 -12.23 7.87
CA LEU A 43 -1.69 -10.84 8.32
C LEU A 43 -0.25 -10.31 8.36
N VAL A 44 0.69 -11.12 8.82
CA VAL A 44 2.13 -10.81 8.81
C VAL A 44 2.82 -11.73 7.81
N LEU A 45 3.51 -11.13 6.86
CA LEU A 45 4.26 -11.86 5.83
C LEU A 45 5.66 -12.19 6.36
N GLN A 46 5.78 -13.26 7.16
CA GLN A 46 7.00 -13.62 7.91
C GLN A 46 8.31 -13.67 7.08
N ALA A 47 8.23 -13.84 5.76
CA ALA A 47 9.40 -13.81 4.88
C ALA A 47 10.01 -12.41 4.69
N ILE A 48 9.23 -11.34 4.91
CA ILE A 48 9.61 -9.94 4.65
C ILE A 48 9.16 -8.98 5.77
N GLU A 49 8.50 -9.50 6.79
CA GLU A 49 7.93 -8.74 7.90
C GLU A 49 8.17 -9.47 9.21
N ASP A 50 8.43 -8.71 10.28
CA ASP A 50 8.66 -9.26 11.61
C ASP A 50 7.34 -9.36 12.41
N PRO A 51 6.93 -10.56 12.85
CA PRO A 51 5.82 -10.71 13.79
C PRO A 51 5.99 -9.94 15.10
N ALA A 52 7.22 -9.72 15.57
CA ALA A 52 7.50 -8.96 16.77
C ALA A 52 7.05 -7.50 16.63
N GLU A 53 7.35 -6.84 15.51
CA GLU A 53 6.90 -5.47 15.23
C GLU A 53 5.37 -5.34 15.25
N PHE A 54 4.66 -6.32 14.67
CA PHE A 54 3.20 -6.33 14.73
C PHE A 54 2.68 -6.51 16.17
N ASN A 55 3.31 -7.38 16.95
CA ASN A 55 2.95 -7.61 18.34
C ASN A 55 3.23 -6.36 19.21
N GLU A 56 4.33 -5.66 18.97
CA GLU A 56 4.66 -4.39 19.62
C GLU A 56 3.63 -3.31 19.28
N LEU A 57 3.26 -3.17 18.00
CA LEU A 57 2.18 -2.28 17.58
C LEU A 57 0.86 -2.61 18.29
N LEU A 58 0.47 -3.87 18.32
CA LEU A 58 -0.76 -4.31 18.98
C LEU A 58 -0.70 -4.06 20.49
N ALA A 59 0.44 -4.35 21.13
CA ALA A 59 0.63 -4.13 22.57
C ALA A 59 0.54 -2.63 22.92
N GLY A 60 1.16 -1.76 22.13
CA GLY A 60 1.05 -0.30 22.29
C GLY A 60 -0.41 0.16 22.17
N LEU A 61 -1.12 -0.30 21.14
CA LEU A 61 -2.53 0.06 20.95
C LEU A 61 -3.45 -0.48 22.05
N LEU A 62 -3.15 -1.66 22.60
CA LEU A 62 -3.87 -2.20 23.76
C LEU A 62 -3.59 -1.39 25.04
N ALA A 63 -2.40 -0.79 25.17
CA ALA A 63 -2.11 0.13 26.27
C ALA A 63 -2.84 1.47 26.10
N ASP A 64 -2.86 2.03 24.88
CA ASP A 64 -3.56 3.28 24.55
C ASP A 64 -5.09 3.14 24.63
N PHE A 65 -5.63 1.95 24.32
CA PHE A 65 -7.05 1.63 24.33
C PHE A 65 -7.31 0.35 25.15
N PRO A 66 -7.25 0.41 26.49
CA PRO A 66 -7.28 -0.76 27.38
C PRO A 66 -8.69 -1.39 27.42
N PRO A 67 -8.94 -2.51 26.71
CA PRO A 67 -10.29 -3.00 26.50
C PRO A 67 -10.88 -3.61 27.78
N SER A 68 -12.11 -3.22 28.10
CA SER A 68 -12.89 -3.78 29.22
C SER A 68 -13.74 -4.99 28.82
N ASN A 69 -13.92 -5.22 27.51
CA ASN A 69 -14.77 -6.26 26.97
C ASN A 69 -14.27 -6.76 25.59
N THR A 70 -14.85 -7.86 25.13
CA THR A 70 -14.50 -8.49 23.85
C THR A 70 -14.71 -7.57 22.64
N HIS A 71 -15.75 -6.73 22.65
CA HIS A 71 -16.01 -5.83 21.53
C HIS A 71 -14.89 -4.79 21.38
N GLN A 72 -14.47 -4.19 22.48
CA GLN A 72 -13.36 -3.25 22.53
C GLN A 72 -12.05 -3.92 22.08
N HIS A 73 -11.78 -5.15 22.54
CA HIS A 73 -10.61 -5.90 22.10
C HIS A 73 -10.60 -6.13 20.58
N ILE A 74 -11.76 -6.48 20.00
CA ILE A 74 -11.91 -6.64 18.55
C ILE A 74 -11.64 -5.33 17.82
N LEU A 75 -12.14 -4.19 18.33
CA LEU A 75 -11.91 -2.88 17.71
C LEU A 75 -10.43 -2.51 17.69
N VAL A 76 -9.71 -2.70 18.80
CA VAL A 76 -8.27 -2.40 18.90
C VAL A 76 -7.46 -3.31 17.98
N THR A 77 -7.76 -4.61 17.98
CA THR A 77 -7.09 -5.58 17.10
C THR A 77 -7.35 -5.26 15.61
N ARG A 78 -8.58 -4.85 15.27
CA ARG A 78 -8.94 -4.43 13.91
C ARG A 78 -8.15 -3.18 13.49
N TYR A 79 -8.00 -2.23 14.40
CA TYR A 79 -7.22 -1.01 14.14
C TYR A 79 -5.75 -1.33 13.90
N ALA A 80 -5.13 -2.15 14.75
CA ALA A 80 -3.75 -2.62 14.58
C ALA A 80 -3.54 -3.28 13.22
N ARG A 81 -4.45 -4.18 12.82
CA ARG A 81 -4.43 -4.83 11.49
C ARG A 81 -4.50 -3.82 10.34
N GLN A 82 -5.36 -2.81 10.44
CA GLN A 82 -5.49 -1.82 9.38
C GLN A 82 -4.23 -0.95 9.26
N LEU A 83 -3.65 -0.52 10.38
CA LEU A 83 -2.39 0.23 10.40
C LEU A 83 -1.24 -0.59 9.81
N TRP A 84 -1.14 -1.88 10.17
CA TRP A 84 -0.15 -2.79 9.61
C TRP A 84 -0.25 -2.90 8.08
N LEU A 85 -1.47 -3.05 7.57
CA LEU A 85 -1.71 -3.10 6.13
C LEU A 85 -1.38 -1.77 5.44
N ALA A 86 -1.63 -0.62 6.10
CA ALA A 86 -1.29 0.69 5.55
C ALA A 86 0.23 0.88 5.45
N GLN A 87 0.97 0.48 6.47
CA GLN A 87 2.43 0.47 6.44
C GLN A 87 2.96 -0.44 5.33
N ARG A 88 2.38 -1.64 5.16
CA ARG A 88 2.73 -2.53 4.04
C ARG A 88 2.49 -1.87 2.69
N ILE A 89 1.33 -1.23 2.50
CA ILE A 89 1.02 -0.52 1.26
C ILE A 89 2.08 0.56 0.99
N ALA A 90 2.39 1.38 1.99
CA ALA A 90 3.40 2.43 1.85
C ALA A 90 4.79 1.86 1.50
N ARG A 91 5.21 0.75 2.12
CA ARG A 91 6.47 0.05 1.77
C ARG A 91 6.47 -0.44 0.32
N ILE A 92 5.34 -0.99 -0.14
CA ILE A 92 5.18 -1.47 -1.52
C ILE A 92 5.23 -0.29 -2.50
N GLU A 93 4.52 0.80 -2.21
CA GLU A 93 4.53 2.02 -3.03
C GLU A 93 5.95 2.57 -3.15
N PHE A 94 6.63 2.75 -2.02
CA PHE A 94 8.02 3.20 -2.00
C PHE A 94 8.94 2.29 -2.82
N SER A 95 8.88 0.97 -2.61
CA SER A 95 9.73 0.02 -3.34
C SER A 95 9.44 0.00 -4.83
N ALA A 96 8.18 0.14 -5.23
CA ALA A 96 7.80 0.23 -6.64
C ALA A 96 8.32 1.51 -7.28
N THR A 97 8.22 2.66 -6.60
CA THR A 97 8.78 3.93 -7.06
C THR A 97 10.30 3.86 -7.16
N GLN A 98 10.99 3.28 -6.18
CA GLN A 98 12.45 3.09 -6.23
C GLN A 98 12.88 2.22 -7.42
N ALA A 99 12.23 1.08 -7.64
CA ALA A 99 12.55 0.21 -8.77
C ALA A 99 12.35 0.91 -10.14
N GLN A 100 11.34 1.77 -10.25
CA GLN A 100 11.13 2.58 -11.45
C GLN A 100 12.21 3.65 -11.61
N LEU A 101 12.63 4.29 -10.51
CA LEU A 101 13.73 5.26 -10.53
C LEU A 101 15.02 4.58 -10.95
N ASP A 102 15.34 3.42 -10.38
CA ASP A 102 16.52 2.63 -10.77
C ASP A 102 16.47 2.25 -12.25
N GLU A 103 15.32 1.80 -12.77
CA GLU A 103 15.15 1.47 -14.19
C GLU A 103 15.36 2.71 -15.08
N ALA A 104 14.77 3.85 -14.72
CA ALA A 104 14.94 5.11 -15.45
C ALA A 104 16.38 5.63 -15.38
N MET A 105 17.02 5.58 -14.21
CA MET A 105 18.43 5.92 -14.02
C MET A 105 19.32 5.02 -14.86
N HIS A 106 19.10 3.71 -14.85
CA HIS A 106 19.82 2.76 -15.70
C HIS A 106 19.59 3.03 -17.19
N SER A 107 18.37 3.39 -17.60
CA SER A 107 18.07 3.72 -19.00
C SER A 107 18.74 5.03 -19.45
N PHE A 108 18.88 6.02 -18.56
CA PHE A 108 19.42 7.34 -18.88
C PHE A 108 20.93 7.44 -18.73
N TRP A 109 21.48 6.87 -17.65
CA TRP A 109 22.89 6.95 -17.30
C TRP A 109 23.68 5.69 -17.69
N GLY A 110 23.01 4.61 -18.11
CA GLY A 110 23.66 3.32 -18.34
C GLY A 110 24.29 2.77 -17.06
N ASN A 111 25.36 1.97 -17.19
CA ASN A 111 26.17 1.51 -16.05
C ASN A 111 27.29 2.52 -15.69
N GLN A 112 27.17 3.79 -16.07
CA GLN A 112 28.16 4.78 -15.68
C GLN A 112 27.95 5.21 -14.22
N PRO A 113 29.04 5.42 -13.45
CA PRO A 113 28.93 5.93 -12.08
C PRO A 113 28.28 7.33 -12.09
N LEU A 114 27.50 7.61 -11.05
CA LEU A 114 26.93 8.94 -10.80
C LEU A 114 28.06 9.98 -10.76
N PRO A 115 27.88 11.18 -11.35
CA PRO A 115 28.87 12.26 -11.25
C PRO A 115 29.12 12.63 -9.79
N ASP A 116 30.34 13.04 -9.44
CA ASP A 116 30.68 13.46 -8.07
C ASP A 116 30.06 14.82 -7.69
N ASP A 117 29.64 15.63 -8.66
CA ASP A 117 29.04 16.95 -8.43
C ASP A 117 27.59 16.82 -7.93
N PRO A 118 27.28 17.29 -6.70
CA PRO A 118 25.91 17.28 -6.16
C PRO A 118 24.89 18.06 -7.00
N ALA A 119 25.32 19.10 -7.72
CA ALA A 119 24.43 19.87 -8.59
C ALA A 119 23.98 19.05 -9.81
N GLU A 120 24.93 18.34 -10.44
CA GLU A 120 24.61 17.39 -11.51
C GLU A 120 23.75 16.25 -10.98
N GLN A 121 24.07 15.66 -9.82
CA GLN A 121 23.25 14.61 -9.21
C GLN A 121 21.79 15.05 -8.96
N HIS A 122 21.58 16.29 -8.53
CA HIS A 122 20.24 16.84 -8.29
C HIS A 122 19.46 17.05 -9.59
N GLU A 123 20.12 17.56 -10.64
CA GLU A 123 19.52 17.72 -11.97
C GLU A 123 19.13 16.35 -12.58
N ILE A 124 19.99 15.35 -12.41
CA ILE A 124 19.75 13.96 -12.83
C ILE A 124 18.54 13.40 -12.11
N GLY A 125 18.54 13.45 -10.79
CA GLY A 125 17.42 12.99 -9.97
C GLY A 125 16.11 13.65 -10.38
N GLY A 126 16.13 14.96 -10.65
CA GLY A 126 14.96 15.71 -11.12
C GLY A 126 14.42 15.24 -12.48
N ARG A 127 15.30 14.97 -13.46
CA ARG A 127 14.89 14.46 -14.78
C ARG A 127 14.37 13.02 -14.72
N THR A 128 15.06 12.15 -13.97
CA THR A 128 14.63 10.77 -13.73
C THR A 128 13.25 10.73 -13.07
N LEU A 129 12.99 11.57 -12.06
CA LEU A 129 11.67 11.70 -11.42
C LEU A 129 10.57 12.11 -12.42
N ALA A 130 10.86 13.05 -13.33
CA ALA A 130 9.89 13.48 -14.34
C ALA A 130 9.54 12.37 -15.34
N GLU A 131 10.48 11.49 -15.65
CA GLU A 131 10.29 10.39 -16.59
C GLU A 131 9.63 9.17 -15.96
N THR A 132 9.99 8.82 -14.72
CA THR A 132 9.25 7.80 -13.99
C THR A 132 7.80 8.22 -13.82
N TRP A 133 7.53 9.49 -13.49
CA TRP A 133 6.18 10.05 -13.46
C TRP A 133 5.43 9.90 -14.80
N ASN A 134 6.08 10.18 -15.92
CA ASN A 134 5.47 10.00 -17.25
C ASN A 134 5.28 8.53 -17.61
N ALA A 135 6.22 7.65 -17.29
CA ALA A 135 6.15 6.21 -17.51
C ALA A 135 5.02 5.57 -16.68
N ASP A 136 4.86 6.02 -15.43
CA ASP A 136 3.78 5.59 -14.54
C ASP A 136 2.40 5.99 -15.06
N ASN A 137 2.28 7.22 -15.56
CA ASN A 137 1.07 7.68 -16.24
C ASN A 137 0.77 6.90 -17.53
N THR A 138 1.79 6.27 -18.15
CA THR A 138 1.65 5.51 -19.39
C THR A 138 1.38 4.00 -19.13
N GLN A 139 1.95 3.42 -18.07
CA GLN A 139 1.83 2.01 -17.70
C GLN A 139 0.82 1.71 -16.57
N GLY A 140 0.18 2.74 -16.01
CA GLY A 140 -0.67 2.87 -14.80
C GLY A 140 -1.59 1.74 -14.33
N ARG A 141 -1.16 0.48 -14.31
CA ARG A 141 -1.97 -0.67 -13.91
C ARG A 141 -1.69 -1.15 -12.50
N ASN A 142 -0.53 -0.86 -11.91
CA ASN A 142 -0.17 -1.39 -10.59
C ASN A 142 -0.24 -0.31 -9.48
N LEU A 143 0.38 0.86 -9.65
CA LEU A 143 0.31 1.93 -8.65
C LEU A 143 -1.09 2.53 -8.50
N ALA A 144 -1.84 2.72 -9.58
CA ALA A 144 -3.23 3.18 -9.50
C ALA A 144 -4.13 2.20 -8.70
N ARG A 145 -3.87 0.89 -8.76
CA ARG A 145 -4.59 -0.12 -7.95
C ARG A 145 -4.19 -0.03 -6.48
N VAL A 146 -2.90 0.18 -6.19
CA VAL A 146 -2.40 0.33 -4.81
C VAL A 146 -2.93 1.62 -4.17
N GLN A 147 -2.93 2.74 -4.90
CA GLN A 147 -3.47 4.03 -4.45
C GLN A 147 -4.98 3.98 -4.15
N VAL A 148 -5.78 3.32 -5.00
CA VAL A 148 -7.21 3.12 -4.74
C VAL A 148 -7.44 2.30 -3.46
N HIS A 149 -6.60 1.30 -3.22
CA HIS A 149 -6.68 0.51 -2.00
C HIS A 149 -6.19 1.27 -0.76
N SER A 150 -5.17 2.13 -0.90
CA SER A 150 -4.68 3.02 0.16
C SER A 150 -5.80 3.96 0.64
N ALA A 151 -6.45 4.67 -0.27
CA ALA A 151 -7.54 5.60 0.06
C ALA A 151 -8.75 4.91 0.72
N LEU A 152 -9.06 3.67 0.34
CA LEU A 152 -10.10 2.88 1.01
C LEU A 152 -9.67 2.49 2.43
N LEU A 153 -8.43 2.07 2.61
CA LEU A 153 -7.88 1.66 3.89
C LEU A 153 -7.79 2.84 4.86
N GLU A 154 -7.36 4.02 4.42
CA GLU A 154 -7.36 5.26 5.20
C GLU A 154 -8.76 5.63 5.72
N ARG A 155 -9.79 5.47 4.89
CA ARG A 155 -11.19 5.68 5.31
C ARG A 155 -11.62 4.68 6.37
N GLN A 156 -11.18 3.42 6.26
CA GLN A 156 -11.48 2.37 7.24
C GLN A 156 -10.74 2.60 8.57
N ILE A 157 -9.48 3.03 8.52
CA ILE A 157 -8.67 3.47 9.66
C ILE A 157 -9.36 4.61 10.38
N SER A 158 -9.71 5.68 9.65
CA SER A 158 -10.38 6.86 10.21
C SER A 158 -11.70 6.51 10.89
N ARG A 159 -12.49 5.63 10.28
CA ARG A 159 -13.75 5.14 10.87
C ARG A 159 -13.51 4.33 12.14
N THR A 160 -12.58 3.39 12.11
CA THR A 160 -12.25 2.53 13.25
C THR A 160 -11.69 3.34 14.41
N LEU A 161 -10.82 4.32 14.14
CA LEU A 161 -10.31 5.24 15.14
C LEU A 161 -11.43 6.07 15.78
N ARG A 162 -12.39 6.55 14.97
CA ARG A 162 -13.57 7.26 15.50
C ARG A 162 -14.40 6.36 16.43
N GLU A 163 -14.65 5.11 16.03
CA GLU A 163 -15.35 4.13 16.88
C GLU A 163 -14.59 3.87 18.18
N LEU A 164 -13.27 3.68 18.13
CA LEU A 164 -12.42 3.55 19.32
C LEU A 164 -12.54 4.78 20.23
N ARG A 165 -12.43 6.00 19.69
CA ARG A 165 -12.54 7.22 20.50
C ARG A 165 -13.89 7.36 21.21
N LEU A 166 -14.96 6.82 20.62
CA LEU A 166 -16.29 6.79 21.25
C LEU A 166 -16.38 5.75 22.38
N GLU A 167 -15.77 4.59 22.19
CA GLU A 167 -15.71 3.51 23.19
C GLU A 167 -14.71 3.77 24.32
N PHE A 168 -13.72 4.65 24.09
CA PHE A 168 -12.65 5.00 25.03
C PHE A 168 -12.58 6.51 25.34
N PRO A 169 -13.65 7.13 25.86
CA PRO A 169 -13.76 8.60 25.98
C PRO A 169 -12.73 9.23 26.94
N LYS A 170 -12.16 8.47 27.88
CA LYS A 170 -11.18 8.99 28.86
C LYS A 170 -9.74 9.08 28.33
N ASN A 171 -9.42 8.42 27.22
CA ASN A 171 -8.05 8.35 26.68
C ASN A 171 -7.79 9.33 25.53
N VAL A 172 -8.80 10.08 25.09
CA VAL A 172 -8.69 11.01 23.95
C VAL A 172 -8.01 12.34 24.34
N ASN A 173 -7.98 12.69 25.63
CA ASN A 173 -7.54 14.00 26.09
C ASN A 173 -6.05 14.10 26.45
N SER A 174 -5.27 13.01 26.45
CA SER A 174 -3.84 13.08 26.82
C SER A 174 -2.89 13.29 25.63
N ASN A 175 -3.28 12.93 24.41
CA ASN A 175 -2.36 12.91 23.27
C ASN A 175 -2.62 14.01 22.22
N ILE A 176 -3.75 14.74 22.27
CA ILE A 176 -4.03 15.83 21.33
C ILE A 176 -3.36 17.14 21.76
N GLU A 177 -3.11 17.37 23.05
CA GLU A 177 -2.38 18.56 23.53
C GLU A 177 -0.87 18.46 23.31
N ALA A 178 -0.31 17.27 23.07
CA ALA A 178 1.12 17.07 22.82
C ALA A 178 1.52 17.36 21.37
N ASP A 179 0.66 17.06 20.39
CA ASP A 179 0.96 17.20 18.95
C ASP A 179 0.62 18.59 18.35
N LEU A 180 -0.01 19.48 19.12
CA LEU A 180 -0.27 20.88 18.71
C LEU A 180 0.66 21.89 19.39
N ALA A 181 1.60 21.42 20.20
CA ALA A 181 2.55 22.24 20.95
C ALA A 181 4.02 22.02 20.54
N ALA A 182 4.28 21.30 19.45
CA ALA A 182 5.61 21.10 18.85
C ALA A 182 5.60 21.52 17.37
#